data_AF-A0A316VRV4-F1
#
_entry.id   AF-A0A316VRV4-F1
#
_cell.length_a   1.000
_cell.length_b   1.000
_cell.length_c   1.000
_cell.angle_alpha   90.00
_cell.angle_beta   90.00
_cell.angle_gamma   90.00
#
_symmetry.space_group_name_H-M   'P 1'
#
loop_
_entity.id
_entity.type
_entity.pdbx_description
1 polymer ?
#
loop_
_entity_poly.entity_id
_entity_poly.type
_entity_poly.pdbx_seq_one_letter_code
_entity_poly.pdbx_strand_id
1 'polypeptide(L)'
;MPRPRNDQMSERRRRYALSVVQQPSTGCAFGTNLLSRVSVSPPLILRLRVSEPDGAEVLPFDELPFMLCQLRLVTATGQPADMLSPVPNQPAAPDAEESGAAPSEPPRRPIPRAQQPSILQGSADGPAMEGSTPSPPRVPTSHSSSPAHAQSAAVPVRMLYGNMVAFGVRIPETQGQNTPHGIFFVFPDISIRSRGRFRLVADLNRMPK
;
A
#
# COMPACT_ATOMS: atom_id res chain seq x y z
N MET A 1 -19.06 -46.03 -21.26
CA MET A 1 -19.68 -45.12 -22.25
C MET A 1 -19.36 -43.69 -21.85
N PRO A 2 -18.41 -42.99 -22.50
CA PRO A 2 -18.20 -41.58 -22.21
C PRO A 2 -19.21 -40.77 -23.05
N ARG A 3 -20.07 -39.98 -22.40
CA ARG A 3 -20.74 -38.86 -23.06
C ARG A 3 -19.82 -37.66 -22.97
N PRO A 4 -19.24 -37.18 -24.08
CA PRO A 4 -18.98 -35.75 -24.15
C PRO A 4 -19.20 -35.21 -25.56
N ARG A 5 -20.12 -34.24 -25.69
CA ARG A 5 -20.06 -33.25 -26.77
C ARG A 5 -20.95 -32.03 -26.53
N ASN A 6 -22.07 -32.17 -25.83
CA ASN A 6 -23.00 -31.05 -25.62
C ASN A 6 -22.63 -30.12 -24.45
N ASP A 7 -22.05 -30.61 -23.35
CA ASP A 7 -21.73 -29.75 -22.19
C ASP A 7 -20.70 -28.67 -22.52
N GLN A 8 -19.70 -28.98 -23.37
CA GLN A 8 -18.71 -28.00 -23.80
C GLN A 8 -19.30 -26.85 -24.64
N MET A 9 -20.44 -27.05 -25.30
CA MET A 9 -21.09 -26.02 -26.10
C MET A 9 -21.90 -25.07 -25.21
N SER A 10 -22.47 -25.59 -24.12
CA SER A 10 -23.19 -24.81 -23.10
C SER A 10 -22.24 -23.94 -22.26
N GLU A 11 -21.08 -24.47 -21.88
CA GLU A 11 -20.04 -23.71 -21.13
C GLU A 11 -19.61 -22.43 -21.88
N ARG A 12 -19.56 -22.46 -23.21
CA ARG A 12 -19.17 -21.30 -24.05
C ARG A 12 -20.23 -20.20 -24.12
N ARG A 13 -21.42 -20.43 -23.57
CA ARG A 13 -22.56 -19.51 -23.68
C ARG A 13 -23.00 -18.92 -22.33
N ARG A 14 -22.37 -19.37 -21.24
CA ARG A 14 -22.56 -18.80 -19.89
C ARG A 14 -22.09 -17.35 -19.85
N ARG A 15 -22.78 -16.53 -19.06
CA ARG A 15 -22.38 -15.15 -18.76
C ARG A 15 -21.80 -15.11 -17.36
N TYR A 16 -20.65 -14.46 -17.22
CA TYR A 16 -19.94 -14.32 -15.96
C TYR A 16 -19.94 -12.86 -15.55
N ALA A 17 -20.30 -12.58 -14.30
CA ALA A 17 -20.31 -11.24 -13.76
C ALA A 17 -19.67 -11.22 -12.37
N LEU A 18 -18.83 -10.21 -12.13
CA LEU A 18 -18.31 -9.89 -10.80
C LEU A 18 -19.16 -8.77 -10.20
N SER A 19 -19.59 -8.97 -8.96
CA SER A 19 -20.30 -7.97 -8.16
C SER A 19 -19.49 -7.65 -6.91
N VAL A 20 -19.32 -6.36 -6.61
CA VAL A 20 -18.61 -5.93 -5.40
C VAL A 20 -19.53 -6.13 -4.21
N VAL A 21 -19.12 -6.99 -3.27
CA VAL A 21 -19.84 -7.23 -2.01
C VAL A 21 -19.28 -6.33 -0.91
N GLN A 22 -17.96 -6.14 -0.91
CA GLN A 22 -17.27 -5.27 0.03
C GLN A 22 -16.18 -4.50 -0.71
N GLN A 23 -16.17 -3.17 -0.57
CA GLN A 23 -15.18 -2.30 -1.20
C GLN A 23 -14.18 -1.74 -0.17
N PRO A 24 -12.89 -1.68 -0.49
CA PRO A 24 -11.94 -0.92 0.31
C PRO A 24 -12.29 0.56 0.29
N SER A 25 -12.39 1.17 1.47
CA SER A 25 -12.70 2.58 1.65
C SER A 25 -11.45 3.40 2.00
N THR A 26 -10.48 2.79 2.66
CA THR A 26 -9.29 3.46 3.17
C THR A 26 -8.05 2.55 3.07
N GLY A 27 -6.87 3.14 3.19
CA GLY A 27 -5.59 2.44 3.24
C GLY A 27 -4.48 3.38 3.67
N CYS A 28 -3.31 2.82 3.98
CA CYS A 28 -2.13 3.61 4.34
C CYS A 28 -1.04 3.45 3.29
N ALA A 29 -0.55 4.58 2.77
CA ALA A 29 0.61 4.60 1.89
C ALA A 29 1.89 4.31 2.68
N PHE A 30 2.65 3.30 2.27
CA PHE A 30 3.86 2.86 2.96
C PHE A 30 5.16 3.42 2.35
N GLY A 31 5.07 4.18 1.26
CA GLY A 31 6.21 4.87 0.65
C GLY A 31 7.31 3.90 0.23
N THR A 32 8.54 4.10 0.71
CA THR A 32 9.68 3.24 0.38
C THR A 32 9.86 2.06 1.33
N ASN A 33 9.25 2.08 2.53
CA ASN A 33 9.43 1.05 3.54
C ASN A 33 8.42 -0.10 3.39
N LEU A 34 8.83 -1.18 2.73
CA LEU A 34 8.00 -2.36 2.46
C LEU A 34 7.53 -3.12 3.71
N LEU A 35 8.17 -2.93 4.86
CA LEU A 35 7.78 -3.56 6.12
C LEU A 35 6.65 -2.80 6.84
N SER A 36 6.39 -1.54 6.45
CA SER A 36 5.32 -0.71 7.00
C SER A 36 3.98 -0.85 6.27
N ARG A 37 3.85 -1.88 5.41
CA ARG A 37 2.63 -2.13 4.64
C ARG A 37 1.46 -2.43 5.56
N VAL A 38 0.36 -1.74 5.29
CA VAL A 38 -0.94 -2.00 5.91
C VAL A 38 -1.93 -2.24 4.79
N SER A 39 -2.65 -3.35 4.86
CA SER A 39 -3.68 -3.68 3.90
C SER A 39 -4.76 -2.60 3.85
N VAL A 40 -5.30 -2.37 2.66
CA VAL A 40 -6.51 -1.56 2.48
C VAL A 40 -7.66 -2.17 3.28
N SER A 41 -8.52 -1.30 3.81
CA SER A 41 -9.61 -1.66 4.70
C SER A 41 -10.93 -1.05 4.23
N PRO A 42 -12.04 -1.78 4.33
CA PRO A 42 -12.10 -3.21 4.60
C PRO A 42 -11.60 -4.04 3.37
N PRO A 43 -11.28 -5.34 3.49
CA PRO A 43 -10.84 -6.17 2.36
C PRO A 43 -11.76 -6.09 1.13
N LEU A 44 -11.21 -6.21 -0.07
CA LEU A 44 -12.04 -6.32 -1.27
C LEU A 44 -12.65 -7.73 -1.34
N ILE A 45 -13.98 -7.79 -1.43
CA ILE A 45 -14.73 -9.05 -1.61
C ILE A 45 -15.62 -8.90 -2.84
N LEU A 46 -15.48 -9.84 -3.77
CA LEU A 46 -16.29 -9.93 -4.99
C LEU A 46 -17.10 -11.21 -4.97
N ARG A 47 -18.36 -11.17 -5.43
CA ARG A 47 -19.18 -12.35 -5.72
C ARG A 47 -19.19 -12.61 -7.21
N LEU A 48 -18.89 -13.84 -7.60
CA LEU A 48 -19.09 -14.35 -8.95
C LEU A 48 -20.55 -14.77 -9.12
N ARG A 49 -21.19 -14.25 -10.16
CA ARG A 49 -22.48 -14.73 -10.66
C ARG A 49 -22.27 -15.33 -12.04
N VAL A 50 -22.77 -16.54 -12.22
CA VAL A 50 -22.73 -17.22 -13.52
C VAL A 50 -24.15 -17.53 -13.91
N SER A 51 -24.57 -17.06 -15.08
CA SER A 51 -25.90 -17.32 -15.60
C SER A 51 -25.84 -18.05 -16.93
N GLU A 52 -26.72 -19.02 -17.11
CA GLU A 52 -26.98 -19.64 -18.40
C GLU A 52 -27.62 -18.62 -19.38
N PRO A 53 -27.67 -18.92 -20.70
CA PRO A 53 -28.25 -18.01 -21.69
C PRO A 53 -29.72 -17.63 -21.45
N ASP A 54 -30.46 -18.50 -20.75
CA ASP A 54 -31.84 -18.28 -20.32
C ASP A 54 -31.97 -17.35 -19.10
N GLY A 55 -30.84 -16.98 -18.49
CA GLY A 55 -30.76 -16.12 -17.32
C GLY A 55 -30.76 -16.85 -15.98
N ALA A 56 -30.85 -18.18 -15.95
CA ALA A 56 -30.79 -18.95 -14.72
C ALA A 56 -29.38 -18.88 -14.09
N GLU A 57 -29.29 -18.48 -12.82
CA GLU A 57 -28.01 -18.49 -12.08
C GLU A 57 -27.61 -19.93 -11.75
N VAL A 58 -26.37 -20.28 -12.07
CA VAL A 58 -25.79 -21.61 -11.89
C VAL A 58 -24.46 -21.53 -11.13
N LEU A 59 -24.08 -22.64 -10.50
CA LEU A 59 -22.80 -22.74 -9.80
C LEU A 59 -21.82 -23.59 -10.62
N PRO A 60 -20.78 -22.99 -11.23
CA PRO A 60 -19.84 -23.68 -12.13
C PRO A 60 -18.74 -24.41 -11.34
N PHE A 61 -19.08 -25.37 -10.50
CA PHE A 61 -18.12 -26.03 -9.61
C PHE A 61 -16.98 -26.77 -10.33
N ASP A 62 -17.25 -27.26 -11.53
CA ASP A 62 -16.29 -27.95 -12.38
C ASP A 62 -15.29 -27.00 -13.08
N GLU A 63 -15.67 -25.72 -13.24
CA GLU A 63 -14.81 -24.69 -13.81
C GLU A 63 -14.07 -23.88 -12.74
N LEU A 64 -14.60 -23.83 -11.52
CA LEU A 64 -14.10 -23.01 -10.42
C LEU A 64 -12.59 -23.15 -10.16
N PRO A 65 -11.98 -24.35 -10.19
CA PRO A 65 -10.53 -24.50 -9.99
C PRO A 65 -9.68 -23.79 -11.04
N PHE A 66 -10.26 -23.50 -12.21
CA PHE A 66 -9.60 -22.86 -13.34
C PHE A 66 -9.94 -21.36 -13.42
N MET A 67 -10.75 -20.83 -12.49
CA MET A 67 -11.09 -19.41 -12.45
C MET A 67 -10.21 -18.67 -11.44
N LEU A 68 -9.57 -17.61 -11.92
CA LEU A 68 -8.81 -16.69 -11.08
C LEU A 68 -9.31 -15.26 -11.30
N CYS A 69 -9.38 -14.49 -10.23
CA CYS A 69 -9.64 -13.07 -10.29
C CYS A 69 -8.34 -12.34 -10.01
N GLN A 70 -7.91 -11.48 -10.93
CA GLN A 70 -6.70 -10.68 -10.80
C GLN A 70 -7.08 -9.21 -10.60
N LEU A 71 -6.32 -8.51 -9.75
CA LEU A 71 -6.47 -7.09 -9.54
C LEU A 71 -5.38 -6.28 -10.23
N ARG A 72 -5.76 -5.08 -10.64
CA ARG A 72 -4.87 -4.03 -11.12
C ARG A 72 -5.32 -2.68 -10.59
N LEU A 73 -4.39 -1.72 -10.54
CA LEU A 73 -4.65 -0.39 -9.99
C LEU A 73 -4.87 0.63 -11.10
N VAL A 74 -5.89 1.45 -10.96
CA VAL A 74 -6.09 2.64 -11.80
C VAL A 74 -6.22 3.89 -10.95
N THR A 75 -5.88 5.04 -11.52
CA THR A 75 -6.14 6.35 -10.92
C THR A 75 -7.64 6.59 -10.76
N ALA A 76 -8.03 7.61 -10.00
CA ALA A 76 -9.42 8.04 -9.91
C ALA A 76 -10.06 8.37 -11.28
N THR A 77 -9.24 8.78 -12.25
CA THR A 77 -9.63 9.09 -13.64
C THR A 77 -9.61 7.87 -14.57
N GLY A 78 -9.24 6.68 -14.07
CA GLY A 78 -9.24 5.42 -14.82
C GLY A 78 -7.96 5.10 -15.57
N GLN A 79 -6.90 5.90 -15.43
CA GLN A 79 -5.61 5.63 -16.06
C GLN A 79 -4.85 4.53 -15.31
N PRO A 80 -4.06 3.67 -15.99
CA PRO A 80 -3.23 2.67 -15.33
C PRO A 80 -2.33 3.30 -14.26
N ALA A 81 -2.30 2.71 -13.07
CA ALA A 81 -1.55 3.20 -11.92
C ALA A 81 -0.65 2.13 -11.31
N ASP A 82 -0.41 1.01 -12.01
CA ASP A 82 0.43 -0.08 -11.50
C ASP A 82 1.90 0.33 -11.34
N MET A 83 2.38 1.21 -12.24
CA MET A 83 3.72 1.79 -12.24
C MET A 83 3.60 3.31 -12.28
N LEU A 84 4.02 4.00 -11.23
CA LEU A 84 4.06 5.46 -11.18
C LEU A 84 5.46 5.94 -10.79
N SER A 85 5.93 7.01 -11.42
CA SER A 85 7.14 7.69 -10.95
C SER A 85 6.87 8.30 -9.57
N PRO A 86 7.77 8.10 -8.58
CA PRO A 86 7.65 8.76 -7.29
C PRO A 86 7.59 10.27 -7.50
N VAL A 87 6.48 10.90 -7.09
CA VAL A 87 6.48 12.35 -6.91
C VAL A 87 7.33 12.63 -5.66
N PRO A 88 8.40 13.44 -5.76
CA PRO A 88 9.21 13.79 -4.59
C PRO A 88 8.29 14.35 -3.51
N ASN A 89 8.39 13.80 -2.30
CA ASN A 89 7.67 14.18 -1.08
C ASN A 89 7.02 15.57 -1.16
N GLN A 90 5.70 15.62 -1.39
CA GLN A 90 4.96 16.76 -0.92
C GLN A 90 4.82 16.54 0.60
N PRO A 91 5.47 17.35 1.46
CA PRO A 91 5.25 17.25 2.89
C PRO A 91 3.73 17.38 3.12
N ALA A 92 3.21 16.55 4.03
CA ALA A 92 1.83 16.67 4.48
C ALA A 92 1.57 18.15 4.78
N ALA A 93 0.54 18.72 4.16
CA ALA A 93 0.16 20.10 4.44
C ALA A 93 -0.01 20.25 5.96
N PRO A 94 0.49 21.33 6.57
CA PRO A 94 0.22 21.60 7.97
C PRO A 94 -1.30 21.75 8.15
N ASP A 95 -1.79 21.19 9.24
CA ASP A 95 -3.20 21.17 9.62
C ASP A 95 -3.84 22.56 9.40
N ALA A 96 -5.01 22.55 8.75
CA ALA A 96 -5.81 23.75 8.59
C ALA A 96 -6.07 24.37 9.97
N GLU A 97 -5.69 25.64 10.13
CA GLU A 97 -6.03 26.45 11.30
C GLU A 97 -7.56 26.45 11.49
N GLU A 98 -8.00 25.75 12.53
CA GLU A 98 -9.32 25.92 13.10
C GLU A 98 -9.30 27.21 13.93
N SER A 99 -9.85 28.27 13.33
CA SER A 99 -10.14 29.53 13.99
C SER A 99 -11.09 29.28 15.16
N GLY A 100 -10.58 29.35 16.39
CA GLY A 100 -11.36 29.11 17.59
C GLY A 100 -10.65 29.65 18.84
N ALA A 101 -11.04 30.87 19.22
CA ALA A 101 -10.95 31.54 20.53
C ALA A 101 -10.07 30.92 21.66
N ALA A 102 -9.16 31.76 22.17
CA ALA A 102 -8.33 31.54 23.36
C ALA A 102 -9.10 31.13 24.63
N PRO A 103 -8.44 30.39 25.54
CA PRO A 103 -8.36 30.87 26.91
C PRO A 103 -6.97 30.72 27.56
N SER A 104 -6.51 31.86 28.11
CA SER A 104 -5.71 32.06 29.34
C SER A 104 -4.82 30.94 29.89
N GLU A 105 -3.51 31.25 29.89
CA GLU A 105 -2.39 30.57 30.54
C GLU A 105 -2.40 30.73 32.08
N PRO A 106 -2.15 29.66 32.89
CA PRO A 106 -1.82 29.80 34.31
C PRO A 106 -0.30 29.73 34.58
N PRO A 107 0.20 30.34 35.68
CA PRO A 107 1.61 30.68 35.85
C PRO A 107 2.48 29.48 36.26
N ARG A 108 3.69 29.42 35.68
CA ARG A 108 4.74 28.45 36.02
C ARG A 108 5.33 28.73 37.42
N ARG A 109 5.35 27.72 38.29
CA ARG A 109 6.09 27.72 39.57
C ARG A 109 7.61 27.52 39.33
N PRO A 110 8.50 28.14 40.12
CA PRO A 110 9.95 27.92 40.00
C PRO A 110 10.38 26.61 40.67
N ILE A 111 11.30 25.89 40.02
CA ILE A 111 11.97 24.69 40.55
C ILE A 111 13.19 25.13 41.38
N PRO A 112 13.43 24.58 42.59
CA PRO A 112 14.63 24.89 43.37
C PRO A 112 15.87 24.13 42.90
N ARG A 113 16.98 24.87 42.95
CA ARG A 113 18.37 24.52 42.66
C ARG A 113 18.91 23.52 43.69
N ALA A 114 19.22 22.29 43.26
CA ALA A 114 19.93 21.31 44.08
C ALA A 114 21.44 21.31 43.75
N GLN A 115 22.22 21.20 44.82
CA GLN A 115 23.66 21.42 44.92
C GLN A 115 24.49 20.28 44.30
N GLN A 116 25.60 20.65 43.66
CA GLN A 116 26.74 19.77 43.39
C GLN A 116 27.51 19.49 44.70
N PRO A 117 28.09 18.29 44.83
CA PRO A 117 29.32 18.11 45.59
C PRO A 117 30.53 17.75 44.71
N SER A 118 31.68 18.16 45.22
CA SER A 118 33.01 18.19 44.60
C SER A 118 33.90 16.99 44.98
N ILE A 119 34.75 16.58 44.02
CA ILE A 119 36.17 16.13 44.13
C ILE A 119 36.53 14.74 44.70
N LEU A 120 37.36 14.00 43.93
CA LEU A 120 38.58 13.26 44.30
C LEU A 120 39.33 12.93 42.97
N GLN A 121 40.35 13.68 42.52
CA GLN A 121 41.78 13.67 42.89
C GLN A 121 42.52 12.37 42.51
N GLY A 122 43.47 12.50 41.58
CA GLY A 122 44.42 11.45 41.18
C GLY A 122 45.51 12.04 40.27
N SER A 123 46.63 12.43 40.87
CA SER A 123 47.83 12.96 40.22
C SER A 123 48.73 11.86 39.63
N ALA A 124 49.43 12.17 38.54
CA ALA A 124 50.76 11.62 38.25
C ALA A 124 51.54 12.56 37.31
N ASP A 125 52.76 12.88 37.74
CA ASP A 125 53.76 13.79 37.18
C ASP A 125 54.49 13.28 35.91
N GLY A 126 55.07 14.22 35.14
CA GLY A 126 56.35 14.01 34.43
C GLY A 126 56.43 14.49 32.97
N PRO A 127 57.60 14.94 32.45
CA PRO A 127 57.73 16.29 31.92
C PRO A 127 58.16 16.45 30.43
N ALA A 128 58.00 17.72 29.98
CA ALA A 128 58.58 18.50 28.87
C ALA A 128 59.55 17.87 27.85
N MET A 129 59.35 18.18 26.56
CA MET A 129 60.39 18.69 25.63
C MET A 129 59.80 19.27 24.33
N GLU A 130 60.57 20.19 23.76
CA GLU A 130 60.33 21.15 22.66
C GLU A 130 59.99 20.56 21.27
N GLY A 131 59.39 21.38 20.39
CA GLY A 131 59.34 21.08 18.95
C GLY A 131 58.39 21.94 18.09
N SER A 132 58.90 23.08 17.64
CA SER A 132 58.67 23.79 16.36
C SER A 132 57.43 23.54 15.46
N THR A 133 56.80 24.67 15.07
CA THR A 133 56.01 24.99 13.85
C THR A 133 56.47 24.30 12.54
N PRO A 134 55.69 24.22 11.41
CA PRO A 134 54.71 25.21 10.93
C PRO A 134 53.44 24.67 10.19
N SER A 135 52.53 25.60 9.88
CA SER A 135 51.32 25.45 9.07
C SER A 135 51.58 25.15 7.58
N PRO A 136 50.65 24.49 6.87
CA PRO A 136 50.49 24.61 5.42
C PRO A 136 49.14 25.28 5.02
N PRO A 137 49.00 25.71 3.75
CA PRO A 137 48.31 26.94 3.39
C PRO A 137 46.82 26.78 3.04
N ARG A 138 46.06 27.87 3.24
CA ARG A 138 44.75 28.10 2.64
C ARG A 138 44.88 28.24 1.12
N VAL A 139 44.25 27.35 0.38
CA VAL A 139 43.98 27.51 -1.06
C VAL A 139 42.52 27.96 -1.23
N PRO A 140 42.25 29.11 -1.86
CA PRO A 140 40.92 29.44 -2.35
C PRO A 140 40.78 28.95 -3.78
N THR A 141 39.95 27.93 -4.02
CA THR A 141 39.44 27.65 -5.37
C THR A 141 37.93 27.50 -5.31
N SER A 142 37.29 28.60 -5.69
CA SER A 142 35.92 28.68 -6.13
C SER A 142 35.68 27.71 -7.29
N HIS A 143 35.01 26.61 -7.02
CA HIS A 143 34.28 25.86 -8.04
C HIS A 143 32.82 25.72 -7.59
N SER A 144 32.09 26.82 -7.78
CA SER A 144 30.65 26.79 -7.97
C SER A 144 30.36 26.13 -9.33
N SER A 145 30.49 24.81 -9.39
CA SER A 145 29.79 24.03 -10.41
C SER A 145 28.56 23.47 -9.74
N SER A 146 27.52 24.30 -9.67
CA SER A 146 26.15 23.82 -9.62
C SER A 146 26.00 22.78 -10.73
N PRO A 147 25.71 21.50 -10.44
CA PRO A 147 25.24 20.63 -11.50
C PRO A 147 23.92 21.21 -11.96
N ALA A 148 23.90 21.63 -13.21
CA ALA A 148 22.70 21.88 -13.98
C ALA A 148 21.65 20.84 -13.65
N HIS A 149 20.38 21.26 -13.58
CA HIS A 149 19.20 20.41 -13.41
C HIS A 149 19.21 19.23 -14.40
N ALA A 150 19.92 18.15 -14.05
CA ALA A 150 19.63 16.84 -14.54
C ALA A 150 18.34 16.46 -13.82
N GLN A 151 17.21 16.66 -14.51
CA GLN A 151 15.94 16.07 -14.11
C GLN A 151 16.20 14.56 -14.01
N SER A 152 16.51 14.10 -12.81
CA SER A 152 16.64 12.67 -12.52
C SER A 152 15.29 12.07 -12.86
N ALA A 153 15.21 11.43 -14.02
CA ALA A 153 13.98 10.82 -14.49
C ALA A 153 13.58 9.80 -13.44
N ALA A 154 12.56 10.12 -12.65
CA ALA A 154 12.16 9.34 -11.50
C ALA A 154 11.75 7.94 -11.99
N VAL A 155 12.52 6.93 -11.58
CA VAL A 155 12.31 5.53 -11.98
C VAL A 155 10.90 5.11 -11.56
N PRO A 156 10.05 4.63 -12.48
CA PRO A 156 8.71 4.16 -12.14
C PRO A 156 8.76 3.06 -11.09
N VAL A 157 7.95 3.19 -10.04
CA VAL A 157 7.82 2.20 -8.98
C VAL A 157 6.47 1.50 -9.06
N ARG A 158 6.46 0.21 -8.73
CA ARG A 158 5.21 -0.52 -8.57
C ARG A 158 4.39 0.09 -7.43
N MET A 159 3.08 0.17 -7.62
CA MET A 159 2.15 0.80 -6.69
C MET A 159 1.31 -0.19 -5.89
N LEU A 160 0.90 -1.29 -6.52
CA LEU A 160 0.04 -2.31 -5.91
C LEU A 160 0.87 -3.49 -5.39
N TYR A 161 0.65 -3.87 -4.14
CA TYR A 161 1.38 -4.93 -3.43
C TYR A 161 0.45 -5.86 -2.66
N GLY A 162 0.98 -7.01 -2.27
CA GLY A 162 0.27 -8.05 -1.53
C GLY A 162 -0.27 -9.13 -2.47
N ASN A 163 -1.36 -9.77 -2.06
CA ASN A 163 -2.04 -10.79 -2.84
C ASN A 163 -3.05 -10.17 -3.82
N MET A 164 -2.63 -10.02 -5.08
CA MET A 164 -3.43 -9.45 -6.16
C MET A 164 -4.26 -10.47 -6.93
N VAL A 165 -4.14 -11.76 -6.60
CA VAL A 165 -4.81 -12.86 -7.29
C VAL A 165 -5.61 -13.67 -6.27
N ALA A 166 -6.86 -13.96 -6.58
CA ALA A 166 -7.71 -14.80 -5.75
C ALA A 166 -8.32 -15.92 -6.59
N PHE A 167 -8.43 -17.10 -5.97
CA PHE A 167 -9.22 -18.20 -6.47
C PHE A 167 -10.63 -18.11 -5.90
N GLY A 168 -11.60 -18.65 -6.63
CA GLY A 168 -12.99 -18.63 -6.19
C GLY A 168 -13.20 -19.59 -5.02
N VAL A 169 -13.72 -19.07 -3.91
CA VAL A 169 -14.04 -19.84 -2.71
C VAL A 169 -15.55 -19.93 -2.52
N ARG A 170 -16.03 -21.06 -2.02
CA ARG A 170 -17.44 -21.27 -1.70
C ARG A 170 -17.69 -20.77 -0.28
N ILE A 171 -18.59 -19.81 -0.13
CA ILE A 171 -18.97 -19.28 1.19
C ILE A 171 -20.49 -19.44 1.34
N PRO A 172 -20.98 -20.00 2.47
CA PRO A 172 -22.40 -19.98 2.78
C PRO A 172 -22.90 -18.53 2.87
N GLU A 173 -23.94 -18.20 2.11
CA GLU A 173 -24.59 -16.90 2.27
C GLU A 173 -25.36 -16.88 3.61
N THR A 174 -25.40 -15.76 4.33
CA THR A 174 -25.75 -15.74 5.77
C THR A 174 -27.27 -15.69 6.05
N GLN A 175 -28.10 -16.43 5.31
CA GLN A 175 -29.56 -16.39 5.51
C GLN A 175 -30.27 -17.75 5.37
N GLY A 176 -30.35 -18.49 6.48
CA GLY A 176 -31.32 -19.58 6.70
C GLY A 176 -30.83 -21.01 6.45
N GLN A 177 -31.62 -22.00 6.90
CA GLN A 177 -31.26 -23.43 6.87
C GLN A 177 -31.01 -24.02 5.46
N ASN A 178 -31.34 -23.29 4.39
CA ASN A 178 -31.22 -23.72 2.99
C ASN A 178 -30.47 -22.68 2.12
N THR A 179 -29.48 -21.97 2.69
CA THR A 179 -28.79 -20.94 1.90
C THR A 179 -27.90 -21.54 0.81
N PRO A 180 -28.06 -21.15 -0.46
CA PRO A 180 -27.09 -21.52 -1.49
C PRO A 180 -25.69 -20.99 -1.14
N HIS A 181 -24.67 -21.77 -1.49
CA HIS A 181 -23.29 -21.28 -1.43
C HIS A 181 -23.03 -20.32 -2.59
N GLY A 182 -22.56 -19.11 -2.28
CA GLY A 182 -22.02 -18.20 -3.29
C GLY A 182 -20.55 -18.52 -3.58
N ILE A 183 -20.08 -18.10 -4.76
CA ILE A 183 -18.65 -18.12 -5.11
C ILE A 183 -18.10 -16.71 -4.91
N PHE A 184 -17.03 -16.59 -4.14
CA PHE A 184 -16.43 -15.32 -3.78
C PHE A 184 -14.94 -15.29 -4.10
N PHE A 185 -14.43 -14.11 -4.43
CA PHE A 185 -13.01 -13.80 -4.49
C PHE A 185 -12.69 -12.81 -3.37
N VAL A 186 -11.73 -13.16 -2.53
CA VAL A 186 -11.38 -12.38 -1.33
C VAL A 186 -9.93 -11.93 -1.43
N PHE A 187 -9.71 -10.64 -1.21
CA PHE A 187 -8.38 -10.04 -1.26
C PHE A 187 -8.07 -9.35 0.08
N PRO A 188 -7.55 -10.10 1.07
CA PRO A 188 -7.31 -9.60 2.42
C PRO A 188 -5.99 -8.82 2.57
N ASP A 189 -5.05 -9.01 1.65
CA ASP A 189 -3.73 -8.38 1.68
C ASP A 189 -3.48 -7.61 0.39
N ILE A 190 -4.00 -6.38 0.30
CA ILE A 190 -3.65 -5.45 -0.77
C ILE A 190 -3.13 -4.18 -0.14
N SER A 191 -1.96 -3.71 -0.53
CA SER A 191 -1.39 -2.44 -0.07
C SER A 191 -1.07 -1.53 -1.26
N ILE A 192 -1.20 -0.21 -1.07
CA ILE A 192 -0.88 0.80 -2.08
C ILE A 192 0.32 1.62 -1.60
N ARG A 193 1.34 1.75 -2.45
CA ARG A 193 2.63 2.38 -2.10
C ARG A 193 2.50 3.86 -1.76
N SER A 194 1.91 4.62 -2.66
CA SER A 194 1.90 6.08 -2.59
C SER A 194 0.50 6.61 -2.31
N ARG A 195 0.43 7.77 -1.66
CA ARG A 195 -0.83 8.47 -1.38
C ARG A 195 -1.53 8.85 -2.69
N GLY A 196 -2.86 8.80 -2.67
CA GLY A 196 -3.69 9.21 -3.80
C GLY A 196 -5.08 8.57 -3.74
N ARG A 197 -5.90 8.91 -4.73
CA ARG A 197 -7.22 8.31 -4.94
C ARG A 197 -7.13 7.36 -6.12
N PHE A 198 -7.44 6.09 -5.86
CA PHE A 198 -7.31 5.02 -6.84
C PHE A 198 -8.59 4.18 -6.88
N ARG A 199 -8.71 3.36 -7.91
CA ARG A 199 -9.71 2.30 -7.99
C ARG A 199 -9.01 0.98 -8.27
N LEU A 200 -9.54 -0.10 -7.72
CA LEU A 200 -9.15 -1.45 -8.07
C LEU A 200 -10.03 -1.92 -9.21
N VAL A 201 -9.42 -2.51 -10.23
CA VAL A 201 -10.13 -3.21 -11.30
C VAL A 201 -9.89 -4.69 -11.13
N ALA A 202 -10.96 -5.47 -11.26
CA ALA A 202 -10.94 -6.91 -11.10
C ALA A 202 -11.23 -7.58 -12.45
N ASP A 203 -10.28 -8.41 -12.89
CA ASP A 203 -10.35 -9.14 -14.14
C ASP A 203 -10.52 -10.63 -13.84
N LEU A 204 -11.64 -11.20 -14.27
CA LEU A 204 -11.90 -12.63 -14.17
C LEU A 204 -11.24 -13.35 -15.35
N ASN A 205 -10.35 -14.28 -15.06
CA ASN A 205 -9.63 -15.09 -16.03
C ASN A 205 -9.99 -16.56 -15.84
N ARG A 206 -10.16 -17.27 -16.97
CA ARG A 206 -10.37 -18.71 -17.01
C ARG A 206 -9.15 -19.36 -17.65
N MET A 207 -8.49 -20.24 -16.90
CA MET A 207 -7.35 -21.01 -17.38
C MET A 207 -7.82 -22.19 -18.23
N PRO A 208 -7.03 -22.63 -19.22
CA PRO A 208 -7.28 -23.88 -19.93
C PRO A 208 -7.31 -25.07 -18.95
N LYS A 209 -8.21 -26.03 -19.20
CA LYS A 209 -8.27 -27.32 -18.49
C LYS A 209 -7.17 -28.26 -19.00
#